data_AF-A0A7X1HW68-F1
#
_entry.id   AF-A0A7X1HW68-F1
#
_cell.length_a   1.000
_cell.length_b   1.000
_cell.length_c   1.000
_cell.angle_alpha   90.00
_cell.angle_beta   90.00
_cell.angle_gamma   90.00
#
_symmetry.space_group_name_H-M   'P 1'
#
loop_
_entity.id
_entity.type
_entity.pdbx_description
1 polymer ?
#
loop_
_entity_poly.entity_id
_entity_poly.type
_entity_poly.pdbx_seq_one_letter_code
_entity_poly.pdbx_strand_id
1 'polypeptide(L)'
;MTERQEQAASDAVLTRIGQSVLLHHAGDREEARLRLLDLWHEIGEDGDPLHRCTLAHYMADTQDDPADELAWDLRALSAAEELRDDRLAGHEGAPAARALYPSLHLDLAADYARLGRAEAARSHLRRARAAADTLPEDSYGDGVRAAIQRLEVRLGEMGDPGEPGGPPRQRS
;
A
#
# COMPACT_ATOMS: atom_id res chain seq x y z
N MET A 1 -34.16 -4.16 4.28
CA MET A 1 -33.98 -2.81 4.87
C MET A 1 -32.61 -2.72 5.54
N THR A 2 -32.19 -3.75 6.28
CA THR A 2 -30.87 -3.85 6.92
C THR A 2 -29.69 -3.74 5.94
N GLU A 3 -29.67 -4.53 4.86
CA GLU A 3 -28.58 -4.48 3.84
C GLU A 3 -28.39 -3.10 3.21
N ARG A 4 -29.49 -2.38 2.93
CA ARG A 4 -29.42 -1.02 2.35
C ARG A 4 -28.89 0.00 3.36
N GLN A 5 -29.16 -0.21 4.64
CA GLN A 5 -28.66 0.65 5.71
C GLN A 5 -27.18 0.38 5.98
N GLU A 6 -26.75 -0.89 5.93
CA GLU A 6 -25.34 -1.30 6.02
C GLU A 6 -24.53 -0.74 4.84
N GLN A 7 -25.07 -0.81 3.61
CA GLN A 7 -24.43 -0.19 2.45
C GLN A 7 -24.29 1.33 2.61
N ALA A 8 -25.35 2.01 3.06
CA ALA A 8 -25.30 3.46 3.26
C ALA A 8 -24.30 3.86 4.36
N ALA A 9 -24.16 3.05 5.42
CA ALA A 9 -23.14 3.25 6.44
C ALA A 9 -21.73 3.02 5.88
N SER A 10 -21.54 1.99 5.06
CA SER A 10 -20.29 1.70 4.36
C SER A 10 -19.86 2.85 3.45
N ASP A 11 -20.79 3.35 2.63
CA ASP A 11 -20.56 4.50 1.75
C ASP A 11 -20.20 5.76 2.54
N ALA A 12 -20.80 5.97 3.71
CA ALA A 12 -20.49 7.09 4.59
C ALA A 12 -19.05 7.01 5.15
N VAL A 13 -18.58 5.83 5.53
CA VAL A 13 -17.20 5.62 5.97
C VAL A 13 -16.22 5.91 4.83
N LEU A 14 -16.43 5.33 3.65
CA LEU A 14 -15.58 5.57 2.48
C LEU A 14 -15.57 7.05 2.06
N THR A 15 -16.72 7.73 2.16
CA THR A 15 -16.81 9.18 1.91
C THR A 15 -15.95 9.98 2.88
N ARG A 16 -15.99 9.65 4.18
CA ARG A 16 -15.16 10.32 5.19
C ARG A 16 -13.67 10.09 4.96
N ILE A 17 -13.27 8.89 4.55
CA ILE A 17 -11.88 8.61 4.14
C ILE A 17 -11.51 9.53 2.97
N GLY A 18 -12.33 9.57 1.91
CA GLY A 18 -12.09 10.42 0.75
C GLY A 18 -11.96 11.90 1.09
N GLN A 19 -12.74 12.41 2.04
CA GLN A 19 -12.62 13.79 2.53
C GLN A 19 -11.26 14.07 3.18
N SER A 20 -10.75 13.14 3.99
CA SER A 20 -9.41 13.25 4.59
C SER A 20 -8.30 13.20 3.53
N VAL A 21 -8.46 12.37 2.49
CA VAL A 21 -7.51 12.32 1.36
C VAL A 21 -7.46 13.65 0.60
N LEU A 22 -8.62 14.28 0.38
CA LEU A 22 -8.66 15.60 -0.26
C LEU A 22 -7.92 16.66 0.58
N LEU A 23 -8.04 16.63 1.91
CA LEU A 23 -7.27 17.50 2.81
C LEU A 23 -5.77 17.22 2.70
N HIS A 24 -5.37 15.95 2.70
CA HIS A 24 -3.97 15.57 2.51
C HIS A 24 -3.41 16.13 1.20
N HIS A 25 -4.13 15.96 0.09
CA HIS A 25 -3.75 16.49 -1.22
C HIS A 25 -3.77 18.03 -1.30
N ALA A 26 -4.58 18.70 -0.48
CA ALA A 26 -4.57 20.15 -0.33
C ALA A 26 -3.38 20.67 0.51
N GLY A 27 -2.61 19.78 1.13
CA GLY A 27 -1.46 20.10 1.98
C GLY A 27 -1.74 20.07 3.47
N ASP A 28 -2.98 19.83 3.88
CA ASP A 28 -3.41 19.77 5.28
C ASP A 28 -3.17 18.36 5.88
N ARG A 29 -1.91 17.89 5.81
CA ARG A 29 -1.51 16.53 6.23
C ARG A 29 -1.87 16.22 7.68
N GLU A 30 -1.62 17.15 8.61
CA GLU A 30 -1.89 16.93 10.04
C GLU A 30 -3.38 16.71 10.29
N GLU A 31 -4.24 17.54 9.70
CA GLU A 31 -5.70 17.42 9.82
C GLU A 31 -6.19 16.11 9.19
N ALA A 32 -5.65 15.75 8.02
CA ALA A 32 -5.97 14.46 7.39
C ALA A 32 -5.61 13.28 8.31
N ARG A 33 -4.41 13.31 8.91
CA ARG A 33 -3.94 12.28 9.84
C ARG A 33 -4.86 12.16 11.06
N LEU A 34 -5.22 13.28 11.68
CA LEU A 34 -6.11 13.30 12.85
C LEU A 34 -7.49 12.69 12.51
N ARG A 35 -8.09 13.10 11.39
CA ARG A 35 -9.40 12.57 10.97
C ARG A 35 -9.38 11.09 10.61
N LEU A 36 -8.31 10.64 9.96
CA LEU A 36 -8.13 9.23 9.64
C LEU A 36 -7.97 8.42 10.93
N LEU A 37 -7.19 8.91 11.90
CA LEU A 37 -7.00 8.25 13.19
C LEU A 37 -8.30 8.16 13.99
N ASP A 38 -9.07 9.24 14.06
CA ASP A 38 -10.39 9.23 14.72
C ASP A 38 -11.32 8.21 14.06
N LEU A 39 -11.37 8.19 12.73
CA LEU A 39 -12.18 7.23 11.99
C LEU A 39 -11.69 5.79 12.18
N TRP A 40 -10.38 5.56 12.31
CA TRP A 40 -9.83 4.23 12.61
C TRP A 40 -10.32 3.70 13.95
N HIS A 41 -10.37 4.56 14.99
CA HIS A 41 -10.93 4.18 16.29
C HIS A 41 -12.43 3.87 16.21
N GLU A 42 -13.18 4.57 15.36
CA GLU A 42 -14.60 4.29 15.14
C GLU A 42 -14.84 2.96 14.42
N ILE A 43 -14.02 2.62 13.42
CA ILE A 43 -14.11 1.36 12.67
C ILE A 43 -13.74 0.18 13.56
N GLY A 44 -12.68 0.32 14.36
CA GLY A 44 -12.17 -0.73 15.23
C GLY A 44 -11.48 -1.88 14.49
N GLU A 45 -10.86 -2.80 15.24
CA GLU A 45 -10.11 -3.93 14.66
C GLU A 45 -11.02 -4.94 13.94
N ASP A 46 -12.26 -5.09 14.40
CA ASP A 46 -13.29 -5.99 13.84
C ASP A 46 -14.13 -5.33 12.73
N GLY A 47 -13.78 -4.10 12.32
CA GLY A 47 -14.51 -3.36 11.29
C GLY A 47 -14.38 -4.00 9.91
N ASP A 48 -15.15 -3.48 8.96
CA ASP A 48 -15.13 -3.96 7.58
C ASP A 48 -13.70 -3.95 7.01
N PRO A 49 -13.19 -5.09 6.49
CA PRO A 49 -11.81 -5.17 6.03
C PRO A 49 -11.49 -4.21 4.86
N LEU A 50 -12.47 -3.87 4.01
CA LEU A 50 -12.27 -2.89 2.94
C LEU A 50 -12.07 -1.49 3.52
N HIS A 51 -12.85 -1.11 4.53
CA HIS A 51 -12.67 0.17 5.22
C HIS A 51 -11.33 0.24 5.92
N ARG A 52 -10.96 -0.81 6.66
CA ARG A 52 -9.65 -0.90 7.34
C ARG A 52 -8.50 -0.81 6.33
N CYS A 53 -8.57 -1.57 5.25
CA CYS A 53 -7.57 -1.54 4.18
C CYS A 53 -7.44 -0.13 3.58
N THR A 54 -8.55 0.47 3.19
CA THR A 54 -8.56 1.78 2.50
C THR A 54 -8.07 2.89 3.43
N LEU A 55 -8.54 2.91 4.69
CA LEU A 55 -8.11 3.90 5.67
C LEU A 55 -6.62 3.76 5.98
N ALA A 56 -6.16 2.54 6.28
CA ALA A 56 -4.76 2.30 6.63
C ALA A 56 -3.80 2.71 5.51
N HIS A 57 -4.16 2.43 4.24
CA HIS A 57 -3.38 2.87 3.07
C HIS A 57 -3.21 4.40 3.05
N TYR A 58 -4.31 5.15 3.16
CA TYR A 58 -4.21 6.62 3.18
C TYR A 58 -3.61 7.19 4.46
N MET A 59 -3.70 6.47 5.60
CA MET A 59 -3.03 6.86 6.83
C MET A 59 -1.51 6.74 6.72
N ALA A 60 -1.01 5.73 6.00
CA ALA A 60 0.42 5.57 5.72
C ALA A 60 0.98 6.80 5.00
N ASP A 61 0.32 7.28 3.95
CA ASP A 61 0.71 8.49 3.19
C ASP A 61 0.82 9.76 4.04
N THR A 62 0.18 9.80 5.20
CA THR A 62 0.27 10.94 6.11
C THR A 62 1.44 10.85 7.08
N GLN A 63 2.19 9.75 7.16
CA GLN A 63 3.29 9.61 8.11
C GLN A 63 4.57 10.29 7.60
N ASP A 64 5.34 10.85 8.53
CA ASP A 64 6.65 11.46 8.22
C ASP A 64 7.80 10.46 8.44
N ASP A 65 7.65 9.53 9.38
CA ASP A 65 8.62 8.47 9.66
C ASP A 65 8.32 7.23 8.78
N PRO A 66 9.28 6.75 7.97
CA PRO A 66 9.10 5.57 7.13
C PRO A 66 8.76 4.28 7.90
N ALA A 67 9.09 4.18 9.19
CA ALA A 67 8.71 3.04 10.02
C ALA A 67 7.24 3.09 10.42
N ASP A 68 6.68 4.29 10.65
CA ASP A 68 5.27 4.48 10.94
C ASP A 68 4.43 4.28 9.67
N GLU A 69 4.89 4.80 8.52
CA GLU A 69 4.32 4.53 7.19
C GLU A 69 4.23 3.02 6.95
N LEU A 70 5.36 2.30 7.11
CA LEU A 70 5.43 0.85 6.97
C LEU A 70 4.43 0.12 7.90
N ALA A 71 4.30 0.58 9.14
CA ALA A 71 3.40 -0.04 10.09
C ALA A 71 1.94 0.10 9.65
N TRP A 72 1.56 1.22 9.03
CA TRP A 72 0.22 1.42 8.47
C TRP A 72 0.01 0.63 7.18
N ASP A 73 0.99 0.58 6.29
CA ASP A 73 0.89 -0.23 5.07
C ASP A 73 0.76 -1.73 5.36
N LEU A 74 1.44 -2.23 6.40
CA LEU A 74 1.27 -3.61 6.84
C LEU A 74 -0.14 -3.88 7.38
N ARG A 75 -0.78 -2.91 8.04
CA ARG A 75 -2.19 -3.02 8.45
C ARG A 75 -3.11 -3.03 7.23
N ALA A 76 -2.84 -2.19 6.24
CA ALA A 76 -3.60 -2.15 4.99
C ALA A 76 -3.54 -3.50 4.26
N LEU A 77 -2.32 -4.05 4.10
CA LEU A 77 -2.14 -5.36 3.48
C LEU A 77 -2.82 -6.49 4.28
N SER A 78 -2.70 -6.48 5.60
CA SER A 78 -3.33 -7.50 6.46
C SER A 78 -4.85 -7.51 6.29
N ALA A 79 -5.48 -6.33 6.31
CA ALA A 79 -6.93 -6.19 6.10
C ALA A 79 -7.33 -6.60 4.67
N ALA A 80 -6.54 -6.28 3.65
CA ALA A 80 -6.77 -6.76 2.30
C ALA A 80 -6.71 -8.30 2.23
N GLU A 81 -5.72 -8.92 2.86
CA GLU A 81 -5.55 -10.38 2.89
C GLU A 81 -6.72 -11.12 3.54
N GLU A 82 -7.42 -10.51 4.50
CA GLU A 82 -8.69 -11.05 5.03
C GLU A 82 -9.76 -11.19 3.94
N LEU A 83 -9.87 -10.23 3.01
CA LEU A 83 -10.83 -10.28 1.90
C LEU A 83 -10.50 -11.32 0.83
N ARG A 84 -9.28 -11.87 0.86
CA ARG A 84 -8.87 -12.99 0.03
C ARG A 84 -9.13 -14.35 0.68
N ASP A 85 -9.39 -14.40 1.98
CA ASP A 85 -9.79 -15.64 2.63
C ASP A 85 -11.06 -16.16 1.94
N ASP A 86 -11.09 -17.45 1.63
CA ASP A 86 -12.22 -18.12 0.99
C ASP A 86 -13.53 -17.91 1.75
N ARG A 87 -13.46 -17.64 3.06
CA ARG A 87 -14.61 -17.28 3.91
C ARG A 87 -15.25 -15.94 3.55
N LEU A 88 -14.48 -15.01 2.99
CA LEU A 88 -14.89 -13.66 2.58
C LEU A 88 -14.83 -13.47 1.05
N ALA A 89 -14.61 -14.53 0.28
CA ALA A 89 -14.52 -14.46 -1.18
C ALA A 89 -15.80 -13.93 -1.87
N GLY A 90 -16.96 -14.00 -1.19
CA GLY A 90 -18.24 -13.43 -1.62
C GLY A 90 -18.51 -12.00 -1.12
N HIS A 91 -17.57 -11.39 -0.40
CA HIS A 91 -17.71 -10.04 0.12
C HIS A 91 -17.65 -9.00 -1.01
N GLU A 92 -18.54 -8.02 -0.98
CA GLU A 92 -18.70 -7.03 -2.06
C GLU A 92 -17.44 -6.19 -2.29
N GLY A 93 -16.62 -5.99 -1.24
CA GLY A 93 -15.34 -5.30 -1.32
C GLY A 93 -14.18 -6.12 -1.92
N ALA A 94 -14.33 -7.42 -2.13
CA ALA A 94 -13.22 -8.27 -2.58
C ALA A 94 -12.63 -7.86 -3.95
N PRO A 95 -13.40 -7.43 -4.97
CA PRO A 95 -12.84 -6.93 -6.22
C PRO A 95 -12.04 -5.64 -6.03
N ALA A 96 -12.53 -4.70 -5.21
CA ALA A 96 -11.85 -3.45 -4.93
C ALA A 96 -10.52 -3.69 -4.20
N ALA A 97 -10.52 -4.56 -3.19
CA ALA A 97 -9.30 -4.94 -2.49
C ALA A 97 -8.28 -5.62 -3.43
N ARG A 98 -8.75 -6.49 -4.35
CA ARG A 98 -7.88 -7.11 -5.37
C ARG A 98 -7.17 -6.08 -6.24
N ALA A 99 -7.86 -5.00 -6.62
CA ALA A 99 -7.28 -3.93 -7.41
C ALA A 99 -6.21 -3.12 -6.65
N LEU A 100 -6.25 -3.09 -5.31
CA LEU A 100 -5.30 -2.37 -4.48
C LEU A 100 -3.97 -3.14 -4.25
N TYR A 101 -3.94 -4.46 -4.38
CA TYR A 101 -2.73 -5.26 -4.08
C TYR A 101 -1.44 -4.79 -4.75
N PRO A 102 -1.45 -4.43 -6.05
CA PRO A 102 -0.26 -3.91 -6.70
C PRO A 102 0.29 -2.68 -5.99
N SER A 103 -0.57 -1.72 -5.63
CA SER A 103 -0.20 -0.52 -4.87
C SER A 103 0.28 -0.85 -3.47
N LEU A 104 -0.48 -1.65 -2.70
CA LEU A 104 -0.10 -2.03 -1.32
C LEU A 104 1.27 -2.71 -1.26
N HIS A 105 1.60 -3.57 -2.23
CA HIS A 105 2.93 -4.18 -2.30
C HIS A 105 4.00 -3.22 -2.79
N LEU A 106 3.66 -2.25 -3.64
CA LEU A 106 4.59 -1.23 -4.10
C LEU A 106 4.98 -0.28 -2.95
N ASP A 107 4.02 0.12 -2.12
CA ASP A 107 4.24 1.05 -1.00
C ASP A 107 5.13 0.39 0.06
N LEU A 108 4.82 -0.85 0.45
CA LEU A 108 5.71 -1.67 1.30
C LEU A 108 7.12 -1.81 0.73
N ALA A 109 7.24 -1.99 -0.59
CA ALA A 109 8.56 -2.08 -1.22
C ALA A 109 9.32 -0.74 -1.13
N ALA A 110 8.63 0.39 -1.29
CA ALA A 110 9.20 1.72 -1.16
C ALA A 110 9.64 2.02 0.29
N ASP A 111 8.85 1.59 1.27
CA ASP A 111 9.16 1.75 2.70
C ASP A 111 10.35 0.92 3.14
N TYR A 112 10.36 -0.37 2.78
CA TYR A 112 11.50 -1.21 3.04
C TYR A 112 12.78 -0.68 2.38
N ALA A 113 12.66 -0.06 1.19
CA ALA A 113 13.79 0.58 0.52
C ALA A 113 14.29 1.80 1.34
N ARG A 114 13.39 2.67 1.79
CA ARG A 114 13.71 3.84 2.64
C ARG A 114 14.37 3.43 3.96
N LEU A 115 13.97 2.29 4.51
CA LEU A 115 14.53 1.71 5.74
C LEU A 115 15.81 0.88 5.52
N GLY A 116 16.36 0.83 4.30
CA GLY A 116 17.58 0.08 3.98
C GLY A 116 17.41 -1.44 3.97
N ARG A 117 16.17 -1.95 3.99
CA ARG A 117 15.82 -3.38 4.01
C ARG A 117 15.62 -3.90 2.58
N ALA A 118 16.71 -3.89 1.80
CA ALA A 118 16.68 -4.14 0.35
C ALA A 118 16.07 -5.50 -0.05
N GLU A 119 16.27 -6.56 0.71
CA GLU A 119 15.71 -7.88 0.40
C GLU A 119 14.18 -7.89 0.52
N ALA A 120 13.65 -7.33 1.61
CA ALA A 120 12.22 -7.19 1.82
C ALA A 120 11.59 -6.32 0.72
N ALA A 121 12.23 -5.19 0.39
CA ALA A 121 11.81 -4.32 -0.71
C ALA A 121 11.70 -5.08 -2.04
N ARG A 122 12.74 -5.85 -2.42
CA ARG A 122 12.72 -6.66 -3.65
C ARG A 122 11.63 -7.74 -3.62
N SER A 123 11.36 -8.34 -2.47
CA SER A 123 10.30 -9.34 -2.31
C SER A 123 8.93 -8.73 -2.59
N HIS A 124 8.64 -7.59 -1.96
CA HIS A 124 7.37 -6.88 -2.16
C HIS A 124 7.24 -6.32 -3.58
N LEU A 125 8.30 -5.82 -4.18
CA LEU A 125 8.29 -5.37 -5.57
C LEU A 125 7.93 -6.50 -6.56
N ARG A 126 8.43 -7.73 -6.34
CA ARG A 126 8.02 -8.88 -7.15
C ARG A 126 6.53 -9.21 -7.00
N ARG A 127 5.99 -9.11 -5.78
CA ARG A 127 4.55 -9.32 -5.52
C ARG A 127 3.71 -8.22 -6.19
N ALA A 128 4.14 -6.96 -6.11
CA ALA A 128 3.50 -5.84 -6.78
C ALA A 128 3.41 -6.06 -8.30
N ARG A 129 4.52 -6.48 -8.92
CA ARG A 129 4.59 -6.79 -10.35
C ARG A 129 3.64 -7.92 -10.74
N ALA A 130 3.69 -9.04 -10.04
CA ALA A 130 2.82 -10.18 -10.32
C ALA A 130 1.33 -9.83 -10.19
N ALA A 131 0.96 -8.96 -9.24
CA ALA A 131 -0.41 -8.49 -9.10
C ALA A 131 -0.79 -7.49 -10.22
N ALA A 132 0.14 -6.62 -10.62
CA ALA A 132 -0.09 -5.61 -11.67
C ALA A 132 -0.35 -6.21 -13.06
N ASP A 133 0.08 -7.44 -13.30
CA ASP A 133 -0.21 -8.19 -14.54
C ASP A 133 -1.72 -8.42 -14.75
N THR A 134 -2.52 -8.34 -13.69
CA THR A 134 -3.98 -8.51 -13.74
C THR A 134 -4.75 -7.19 -13.83
N LEU A 135 -4.08 -6.04 -13.71
CA LEU A 135 -4.72 -4.73 -13.81
C LEU A 135 -5.14 -4.44 -15.25
N PRO A 136 -6.24 -3.69 -15.46
CA PRO A 136 -6.61 -3.20 -16.77
C PRO A 136 -5.51 -2.30 -17.38
N GLU A 137 -5.55 -2.16 -18.71
CA GLU A 137 -4.75 -1.19 -19.47
C GLU A 137 -5.42 0.19 -19.43
N ASP A 138 -5.54 0.74 -18.22
CA ASP A 138 -6.07 2.09 -17.98
C ASP A 138 -5.05 2.98 -17.27
N SER A 139 -5.41 4.24 -17.04
CA SER A 139 -4.51 5.21 -16.41
C SER A 139 -4.02 4.77 -15.02
N TYR A 140 -4.83 4.01 -14.28
CA TYR A 140 -4.44 3.52 -12.96
C TYR A 140 -3.42 2.39 -13.10
N GLY A 141 -3.73 1.36 -13.91
CA GLY A 141 -2.83 0.25 -14.18
C GLY A 141 -1.48 0.69 -14.75
N ASP A 142 -1.49 1.64 -15.68
CA ASP A 142 -0.28 2.22 -16.26
C ASP A 142 0.54 3.00 -15.24
N GLY A 143 -0.13 3.76 -14.37
CA GLY A 143 0.51 4.49 -13.26
C GLY A 143 1.26 3.56 -12.30
N VAL A 144 0.61 2.47 -11.90
CA VAL A 144 1.20 1.45 -11.01
C VAL A 144 2.40 0.77 -11.68
N ARG A 145 2.27 0.31 -12.93
CA ARG A 145 3.37 -0.33 -13.68
C ARG A 145 4.57 0.60 -13.83
N ALA A 146 4.34 1.87 -14.14
CA ALA A 146 5.39 2.86 -14.24
C ALA A 146 6.09 3.10 -12.89
N ALA A 147 5.34 3.10 -11.78
CA ALA A 147 5.90 3.26 -10.44
C ALA A 147 6.74 2.05 -10.00
N ILE A 148 6.29 0.84 -10.32
CA ILE A 148 7.07 -0.41 -10.15
C ILE A 148 8.41 -0.31 -10.86
N GLN A 149 8.42 0.10 -12.14
CA GLN A 149 9.66 0.22 -12.92
C GLN A 149 10.63 1.24 -12.31
N ARG A 150 10.12 2.40 -11.85
CA ARG A 150 10.97 3.41 -11.18
C ARG A 150 11.60 2.86 -9.90
N LEU A 151 10.84 2.12 -9.11
CA LEU A 151 11.36 1.51 -7.89
C LEU A 151 12.39 0.41 -8.19
N GLU A 152 12.15 -0.39 -9.23
CA GLU A 152 13.08 -1.44 -9.68
C GLU A 152 14.46 -0.87 -10.02
N VAL A 153 14.50 0.23 -10.80
CA VAL A 153 15.74 0.94 -11.13
C VAL A 153 16.45 1.42 -9.86
N ARG A 154 15.73 2.10 -8.96
CA ARG A 154 16.29 2.61 -7.70
C ARG A 154 16.89 1.51 -6.82
N LEU A 155 16.22 0.35 -6.74
CA LEU A 155 16.72 -0.81 -5.97
C LEU A 155 17.94 -1.48 -6.63
N GLY A 156 18.06 -1.38 -7.96
CA GLY A 156 19.22 -1.84 -8.71
C GLY A 156 20.47 -1.00 -8.41
N GLU A 157 20.32 0.32 -8.37
CA GLU A 157 21.39 1.26 -8.06
C GLU A 157 21.90 1.10 -6.61
N MET A 158 21.01 0.83 -5.64
CA MET A 158 21.41 0.55 -4.26
C MET A 158 22.06 -0.83 -4.05
N GLY A 159 21.88 -1.75 -4.99
CA GLY A 159 22.42 -3.10 -4.96
C GLY A 159 23.85 -3.21 -5.50
N ASP A 160 24.41 -2.13 -6.04
CA ASP A 160 25.77 -2.06 -6.57
C ASP A 160 26.68 -1.20 -5.68
N PRO A 161 27.12 -1.69 -4.50
CA PRO A 161 28.33 -1.18 -3.89
C PRO A 161 29.48 -1.79 -4.71
N GLY A 162 29.89 -1.11 -5.78
CA GLY A 162 30.90 -1.60 -6.72
C GLY A 162 32.07 -2.27 -5.98
N GLU A 163 32.38 -3.51 -6.38
CA GLU A 163 33.52 -4.28 -5.88
C GLU A 163 34.82 -3.46 -6.01
N PRO A 164 35.49 -3.03 -4.91
CA PRO A 164 36.85 -2.55 -4.98
C PRO A 164 37.77 -3.70 -4.55
N GLY A 165 38.13 -4.60 -5.46
CA GLY A 165 39.01 -5.70 -5.06
C GLY A 165 39.30 -6.83 -6.03
N GLY A 166 39.52 -6.56 -7.31
CA GLY A 166 40.21 -7.53 -8.16
C GLY A 166 41.73 -7.49 -7.89
N PRO A 167 42.39 -8.53 -7.35
CA PRO A 167 43.83 -8.50 -7.14
C PRO A 167 44.57 -8.50 -8.48
N PRO A 168 45.71 -7.80 -8.59
CA PRO A 168 46.49 -7.80 -9.83
C PRO A 168 47.07 -9.19 -10.04
N ARG A 169 46.68 -9.84 -11.14
CA ARG A 169 47.32 -11.07 -11.61
C ARG A 169 48.75 -10.75 -12.05
N GLN A 170 49.72 -11.11 -11.19
CA GLN A 170 51.11 -11.18 -11.62
C GLN A 170 51.26 -12.34 -12.60
N ARG A 171 51.71 -12.00 -13.80
CA ARG A 171 52.06 -12.94 -14.87
C ARG A 171 53.37 -13.63 -14.48
N SER A 172 53.35 -14.96 -14.44
CA SER A 172 54.55 -15.79 -14.52
C SER A 172 54.95 -15.97 -15.99
#